data_AF-A0A1I7KRA3-F1
#
_entry.id   AF-A0A1I7KRA3-F1
#
_cell.length_a   1.000
_cell.length_b   1.000
_cell.length_c   1.000
_cell.angle_alpha   90.00
_cell.angle_beta   90.00
_cell.angle_gamma   90.00
#
_symmetry.space_group_name_H-M   'P 1'
#
loop_
_entity.id
_entity.type
_entity.pdbx_description
1 polymer ?
#
loop_
_entity_poly.entity_id
_entity_poly.type
_entity_poly.pdbx_seq_one_letter_code
_entity_poly.pdbx_strand_id
1 'polypeptide(L)'
;MRILTLLLLVISALACRKVPESIDQKIFSRIEYVYSLKPTIASDIWPDFNKSRYDVPLIYYTDTSSLVANPTKRFLNSYNPKLVYQNGGIRIYKVSERIDNIPFHMATGFTMGDSSAYDNYTPFVHSSGYEETRKVVQDISSTEEWVTMVIHEYFHGFQYKHDEYLRSLAQNIFSVPQDSLRDIYRNNEWFKEKVDRENELLLLALETESRTKIDSLISTFLKLRKQRRKETKQRLGFDIESYEKTYETMEGTARYVEQKLYERFSDKLPDSKLISSDTSYHSYSYFKDYELDKEEWLYLPSKSAVYYYATGFNMARLLDKLKVKYKERLFNEGELSMEEIVKTL
;
A
#
# COMPACT_ATOMS: atom_id res chain seq x y z
N MET A 1 -26.68 -58.36 49.15
CA MET A 1 -27.74 -57.90 48.22
C MET A 1 -28.14 -56.49 48.64
N ARG A 2 -28.16 -55.43 47.85
CA ARG A 2 -27.91 -55.11 46.44
C ARG A 2 -27.71 -53.58 46.44
N ILE A 3 -26.61 -53.08 45.87
CA ILE A 3 -26.53 -52.22 44.65
C ILE A 3 -26.98 -50.77 44.93
N LEU A 4 -26.05 -49.81 45.10
CA LEU A 4 -25.48 -48.92 44.05
C LEU A 4 -26.55 -48.24 43.18
N THR A 5 -26.58 -46.91 43.08
CA THR A 5 -26.30 -46.06 41.89
C THR A 5 -27.47 -45.07 41.76
N LEU A 6 -27.39 -43.83 41.30
CA LEU A 6 -26.33 -42.93 40.83
C LEU A 6 -26.98 -41.52 40.84
N LEU A 7 -26.20 -40.48 41.15
CA LEU A 7 -26.56 -39.08 40.92
C LEU A 7 -27.06 -38.88 39.48
N LEU A 8 -28.24 -38.29 39.31
CA LEU A 8 -28.65 -37.74 38.02
C LEU A 8 -28.07 -36.32 37.90
N LEU A 9 -27.02 -36.22 37.09
CA LEU A 9 -26.45 -34.97 36.61
C LEU A 9 -27.54 -34.14 35.92
N VAL A 10 -27.77 -32.93 36.44
CA VAL A 10 -28.25 -31.80 35.64
C VAL A 10 -27.04 -31.30 34.86
N ILE A 11 -26.78 -31.88 33.68
CA ILE A 11 -25.91 -31.24 32.69
C ILE A 11 -26.74 -30.11 32.09
N SER A 12 -26.59 -28.93 32.67
CA SER A 12 -26.88 -27.67 32.00
C SER A 12 -26.14 -27.65 30.68
N ALA A 13 -26.89 -27.81 29.59
CA ALA A 13 -26.43 -27.49 28.24
C ALA A 13 -26.19 -25.98 28.14
N LEU A 14 -25.07 -25.51 28.68
CA LEU A 14 -24.40 -24.30 28.20
C LEU A 14 -23.73 -24.67 26.88
N ALA A 15 -24.56 -24.95 25.87
CA ALA A 15 -24.15 -24.69 24.52
C ALA A 15 -23.98 -23.17 24.43
N CYS A 16 -22.73 -22.70 24.53
CA CYS A 16 -22.36 -21.42 23.94
C CYS A 16 -22.77 -21.48 22.47
N ARG A 17 -24.02 -21.09 22.17
CA ARG A 17 -24.39 -20.68 20.82
C ARG A 17 -23.47 -19.50 20.54
N LYS A 18 -22.40 -19.73 19.77
CA LYS A 18 -21.72 -18.65 19.05
C LYS A 18 -22.83 -17.92 18.32
N VAL A 19 -23.17 -16.72 18.79
CA VAL A 19 -24.01 -15.81 18.03
C VAL A 19 -23.31 -15.70 16.68
N PRO A 20 -23.99 -15.98 15.55
CA PRO A 20 -23.39 -15.75 14.24
C PRO A 20 -22.90 -14.30 14.22
N GLU A 21 -21.59 -14.11 14.15
CA GLU A 21 -21.05 -12.76 14.10
C GLU A 21 -21.61 -12.07 12.86
N SER A 22 -22.13 -10.85 13.04
CA SER A 22 -22.75 -10.12 11.93
C SER A 22 -21.70 -9.79 10.87
N ILE A 23 -22.11 -9.70 9.61
CA ILE A 23 -21.25 -9.25 8.50
C ILE A 23 -20.55 -7.93 8.85
N ASP A 24 -21.25 -7.03 9.56
CA ASP A 24 -20.72 -5.76 10.01
C ASP A 24 -19.54 -5.94 11.00
N GLN A 25 -19.59 -6.92 11.91
CA GLN A 25 -18.50 -7.17 12.87
C GLN A 25 -17.19 -7.55 12.17
N LYS A 26 -17.26 -8.41 11.14
CA LYS A 26 -16.10 -8.79 10.31
C LYS A 26 -15.48 -7.57 9.62
N ILE A 27 -16.32 -6.70 9.05
CA ILE A 27 -15.86 -5.46 8.41
C ILE A 27 -15.17 -4.55 9.42
N PHE A 28 -15.74 -4.39 10.62
CA PHE A 28 -15.14 -3.59 11.67
C PHE A 28 -13.77 -4.14 12.10
N SER A 29 -13.66 -5.45 12.35
CA SER A 29 -12.38 -6.09 12.70
C SER A 29 -11.31 -5.87 11.63
N ARG A 30 -11.66 -5.96 10.34
CA ARG A 30 -10.72 -5.70 9.23
C ARG A 30 -10.27 -4.24 9.19
N ILE A 31 -11.19 -3.29 9.34
CA ILE A 31 -10.86 -1.86 9.41
C ILE A 31 -9.95 -1.60 10.61
N GLU A 32 -10.31 -2.09 11.80
CA GLU A 32 -9.46 -1.96 12.99
C GLU A 32 -8.06 -2.53 12.77
N TYR A 33 -7.97 -3.66 12.08
CA TYR A 33 -6.70 -4.30 11.77
C TYR A 33 -5.81 -3.42 10.88
N VAL A 34 -6.35 -2.78 9.83
CA VAL A 34 -5.60 -1.79 9.02
C VAL A 34 -4.96 -0.73 9.93
N TYR A 35 -5.72 -0.12 10.82
CA TYR A 35 -5.20 0.91 11.73
C TYR A 35 -4.20 0.34 12.75
N SER A 36 -4.35 -0.92 13.18
CA SER A 36 -3.43 -1.60 14.10
C SER A 36 -2.04 -1.84 13.51
N LEU A 37 -1.91 -1.83 12.18
CA LEU A 37 -0.62 -1.99 11.48
C LEU A 37 0.20 -0.71 11.46
N LYS A 38 -0.43 0.47 11.59
CA LYS A 38 0.26 1.76 11.50
C LYS A 38 1.39 1.91 12.53
N PRO A 39 1.22 1.57 13.82
CA PRO A 39 2.32 1.58 14.78
C PRO A 39 3.49 0.66 14.40
N THR A 40 3.22 -0.55 13.89
CA THR A 40 4.25 -1.49 13.44
C THR A 40 5.04 -0.96 12.25
N ILE A 41 4.36 -0.32 11.30
CA ILE A 41 5.03 0.33 10.17
C ILE A 41 5.88 1.50 10.66
N ALA A 42 5.36 2.30 11.59
CA ALA A 42 6.05 3.46 12.12
C ALA A 42 7.31 3.14 12.94
N SER A 43 7.33 2.01 13.65
CA SER A 43 8.51 1.60 14.44
C SER A 43 9.66 1.13 13.55
N ASP A 44 9.37 0.32 12.54
CA ASP A 44 10.40 -0.52 11.92
C ASP A 44 10.55 -0.34 10.40
N ILE A 45 9.60 0.34 9.75
CA ILE A 45 9.54 0.41 8.28
C ILE A 45 9.65 1.86 7.82
N TRP A 46 8.69 2.71 8.21
CA TRP A 46 8.62 4.10 7.81
C TRP A 46 8.27 5.01 8.99
N PRO A 47 9.26 5.74 9.56
CA PRO A 47 9.01 6.68 10.65
C PRO A 47 7.88 7.65 10.31
N ASP A 48 7.17 8.11 11.33
CA ASP A 48 6.06 9.06 11.23
C ASP A 48 4.76 8.53 10.63
N PHE A 49 4.71 7.32 10.05
CA PHE A 49 3.50 6.77 9.42
C PHE A 49 2.27 6.72 10.35
N ASN A 50 2.49 6.60 11.66
CA ASN A 50 1.43 6.58 12.67
C ASN A 50 1.10 7.98 13.28
N LYS A 51 1.73 9.06 12.82
CA LYS A 51 1.41 10.41 13.34
C LYS A 51 0.05 10.86 12.84
N SER A 52 -0.76 11.39 13.75
CA SER A 52 -2.14 11.85 13.46
C SER A 52 -2.23 12.89 12.33
N ARG A 53 -1.21 13.75 12.17
CA ARG A 53 -1.17 14.74 11.08
C ARG A 53 -1.13 14.12 9.68
N TYR A 54 -0.67 12.88 9.57
CA TYR A 54 -0.60 12.12 8.32
C TYR A 54 -1.68 11.03 8.23
N ASP A 55 -2.63 11.01 9.16
CA ASP A 55 -3.79 10.12 9.11
C ASP A 55 -4.73 10.53 7.97
N VAL A 56 -5.31 9.55 7.30
CA VAL A 56 -6.31 9.73 6.24
C VAL A 56 -7.54 8.87 6.50
N PRO A 57 -8.74 9.32 6.12
CA PRO A 57 -9.94 8.49 6.23
C PRO A 57 -9.88 7.30 5.25
N LEU A 58 -10.45 6.17 5.66
CA LEU A 58 -10.60 4.97 4.84
C LEU A 58 -12.08 4.76 4.50
N ILE A 59 -12.40 4.70 3.21
CA ILE A 59 -13.69 4.29 2.69
C ILE A 59 -13.60 2.80 2.31
N TYR A 60 -14.36 1.98 3.03
CA TYR A 60 -14.54 0.56 2.80
C TYR A 60 -15.82 0.32 1.99
N TYR A 61 -15.68 -0.22 0.79
CA TYR A 61 -16.80 -0.51 -0.11
C TYR A 61 -17.22 -1.98 -0.01
N THR A 62 -18.51 -2.20 0.26
CA THR A 62 -19.18 -3.49 0.01
C THR A 62 -19.90 -3.44 -1.33
N ASP A 63 -20.58 -4.54 -1.69
CA ASP A 63 -21.48 -4.59 -2.85
C ASP A 63 -22.62 -3.55 -2.78
N THR A 64 -23.07 -3.21 -1.57
CA THR A 64 -24.33 -2.48 -1.32
C THR A 64 -24.17 -1.21 -0.49
N SER A 65 -23.05 -1.02 0.20
CA SER A 65 -22.85 0.12 1.11
C SER A 65 -21.40 0.57 1.17
N SER A 66 -21.21 1.79 1.67
CA SER A 66 -19.89 2.33 2.00
C SER A 66 -19.79 2.59 3.51
N LEU A 67 -18.72 2.11 4.12
CA LEU A 67 -18.35 2.42 5.49
C LEU A 67 -17.13 3.33 5.47
N VAL A 68 -17.10 4.34 6.34
CA VAL A 68 -16.00 5.30 6.38
C VAL A 68 -15.43 5.38 7.79
N ALA A 69 -14.16 5.05 7.91
CA ALA A 69 -13.39 5.17 9.14
C ALA A 69 -12.78 6.56 9.25
N ASN A 70 -13.00 7.19 10.42
CA ASN A 70 -12.50 8.52 10.77
C ASN A 70 -12.74 9.60 9.68
N PRO A 71 -13.99 9.76 9.18
CA PRO A 71 -14.31 10.74 8.15
C PRO A 71 -14.02 12.17 8.61
N THR A 72 -13.73 13.05 7.66
CA THR A 72 -13.64 14.49 7.93
C THR A 72 -15.00 15.10 8.21
N LYS A 73 -15.01 16.29 8.84
CA LYS A 73 -16.26 17.06 9.04
C LYS A 73 -16.96 17.35 7.71
N ARG A 74 -16.20 17.60 6.65
CA ARG A 74 -16.75 17.84 5.31
C ARG A 74 -17.51 16.62 4.81
N PHE A 75 -16.90 15.44 4.88
CA PHE A 75 -17.56 14.18 4.52
C PHE A 75 -18.85 13.96 5.31
N LEU A 76 -18.80 14.16 6.64
CA LEU A 76 -19.98 14.01 7.50
C LEU A 76 -21.13 14.93 7.08
N ASN A 77 -20.82 16.17 6.70
CA ASN A 77 -21.82 17.13 6.21
C ASN A 77 -22.38 16.76 4.82
N SER A 78 -21.54 16.19 3.94
CA SER A 78 -21.93 15.83 2.57
C SER A 78 -22.84 14.60 2.51
N TYR A 79 -22.58 13.58 3.34
CA TYR A 79 -23.28 12.28 3.24
C TYR A 79 -24.17 11.94 4.44
N ASN A 80 -24.09 12.72 5.53
CA ASN A 80 -24.83 12.46 6.78
C ASN A 80 -24.84 10.98 7.23
N PRO A 81 -23.66 10.31 7.30
CA PRO A 81 -23.61 8.88 7.57
C PRO A 81 -23.88 8.58 9.05
N LYS A 82 -24.34 7.36 9.35
CA LYS A 82 -24.66 6.95 10.73
C LYS A 82 -23.44 6.32 11.39
N LEU A 83 -23.09 6.73 12.61
CA LEU A 83 -22.07 6.05 13.40
C LEU A 83 -22.56 4.63 13.72
N VAL A 84 -21.81 3.60 13.32
CA VAL A 84 -22.17 2.19 13.52
C VAL A 84 -21.18 1.43 14.39
N TYR A 85 -19.95 1.96 14.55
CA TYR A 85 -18.94 1.35 15.40
C TYR A 85 -17.97 2.40 15.95
N GLN A 86 -17.54 2.20 17.20
CA GLN A 86 -16.49 3.00 17.82
C GLN A 86 -15.67 2.14 18.77
N ASN A 87 -14.35 2.15 18.60
CA ASN A 87 -13.41 1.56 19.55
C ASN A 87 -12.11 2.36 19.57
N GLY A 88 -11.70 2.81 20.76
CA GLY A 88 -10.54 3.68 20.92
C GLY A 88 -10.63 4.93 20.03
N GLY A 89 -9.59 5.14 19.21
CA GLY A 89 -9.52 6.25 18.25
C GLY A 89 -10.22 6.01 16.91
N ILE A 90 -10.86 4.85 16.71
CA ILE A 90 -11.49 4.48 15.44
C ILE A 90 -13.00 4.68 15.55
N ARG A 91 -13.56 5.47 14.64
CA ARG A 91 -15.00 5.68 14.47
C ARG A 91 -15.40 5.31 13.05
N ILE A 92 -16.32 4.37 12.90
CA ILE A 92 -16.79 3.90 11.59
C ILE A 92 -18.24 4.32 11.40
N TYR A 93 -18.47 5.01 10.28
CA TYR A 93 -19.79 5.49 9.88
C TYR A 93 -20.26 4.70 8.66
N LYS A 94 -21.55 4.43 8.55
CA LYS A 94 -22.17 3.76 7.40
C LYS A 94 -23.03 4.76 6.63
N VAL A 95 -22.78 4.88 5.34
CA VAL A 95 -23.66 5.60 4.41
C VAL A 95 -24.81 4.65 4.03
N SER A 96 -26.02 5.18 3.83
CA SER A 96 -27.20 4.36 3.51
C SER A 96 -27.08 3.63 2.18
N GLU A 97 -26.34 4.20 1.24
CA GLU A 97 -26.04 3.65 -0.08
C GLU A 97 -24.53 3.79 -0.36
N ARG A 98 -24.05 3.08 -1.38
CA ARG A 98 -22.68 3.20 -1.85
C ARG A 98 -22.41 4.63 -2.35
N ILE A 99 -21.21 5.15 -2.07
CA ILE A 99 -20.83 6.54 -2.42
C ILE A 99 -20.72 6.75 -3.94
N ASP A 100 -20.47 5.69 -4.69
CA ASP A 100 -20.38 5.69 -6.15
C ASP A 100 -20.78 4.31 -6.72
N ASN A 101 -20.84 4.19 -8.05
CA ASN A 101 -21.20 2.96 -8.76
C ASN A 101 -19.99 2.22 -9.37
N ILE A 102 -18.76 2.63 -9.07
CA ILE A 102 -17.56 2.00 -9.64
C ILE A 102 -17.39 0.64 -8.97
N PRO A 103 -17.39 -0.50 -9.69
CA PRO A 103 -17.48 -1.83 -9.05
C PRO A 103 -16.37 -2.13 -8.04
N PHE A 104 -15.14 -1.69 -8.33
CA PHE A 104 -13.94 -2.01 -7.55
C PHE A 104 -13.12 -0.77 -7.24
N HIS A 105 -12.65 -0.68 -5.99
CA HIS A 105 -11.77 0.37 -5.50
C HIS A 105 -10.52 -0.24 -4.85
N MET A 106 -9.35 0.23 -5.26
CA MET A 106 -8.10 0.09 -4.53
C MET A 106 -7.22 1.24 -4.99
N ALA A 107 -7.48 2.41 -4.40
CA ALA A 107 -6.84 3.66 -4.80
C ALA A 107 -6.89 4.66 -3.66
N THR A 108 -5.89 5.53 -3.56
CA THR A 108 -6.02 6.79 -2.82
C THR A 108 -6.23 7.96 -3.77
N GLY A 109 -7.25 8.76 -3.48
CA GLY A 109 -7.66 9.88 -4.31
C GLY A 109 -8.06 11.11 -3.51
N PHE A 110 -8.13 12.23 -4.23
CA PHE A 110 -8.71 13.48 -3.76
C PHE A 110 -9.01 14.39 -4.96
N THR A 111 -9.98 15.29 -4.79
CA THR A 111 -10.27 16.33 -5.78
C THR A 111 -9.40 17.57 -5.54
N MET A 112 -9.03 18.30 -6.60
CA MET A 112 -8.36 19.61 -6.48
C MET A 112 -9.27 20.72 -7.00
N GLY A 113 -9.51 21.73 -6.17
CA GLY A 113 -10.17 22.99 -6.58
C GLY A 113 -11.70 22.96 -6.56
N ASP A 114 -12.35 21.81 -6.42
CA ASP A 114 -13.80 21.73 -6.25
C ASP A 114 -14.18 21.87 -4.77
N SER A 115 -14.60 23.07 -4.35
CA SER A 115 -15.02 23.31 -2.96
C SER A 115 -16.23 22.47 -2.50
N SER A 116 -17.04 21.93 -3.42
CA SER A 116 -18.19 21.09 -3.10
C SER A 116 -17.81 19.63 -2.85
N ALA A 117 -16.70 19.17 -3.40
CA ALA A 117 -16.21 17.82 -3.23
C ALA A 117 -15.79 17.55 -1.75
N TYR A 118 -16.18 16.38 -1.24
CA TYR A 118 -15.92 15.99 0.16
C TYR A 118 -14.44 15.76 0.46
N ASP A 119 -13.66 15.48 -0.59
CA ASP A 119 -12.25 15.12 -0.60
C ASP A 119 -11.37 16.25 -1.17
N ASN A 120 -11.89 17.47 -1.35
CA ASN A 120 -11.09 18.57 -1.92
C ASN A 120 -9.82 18.83 -1.09
N TYR A 121 -8.65 18.67 -1.72
CA TYR A 121 -7.31 18.71 -1.12
C TYR A 121 -7.15 17.81 0.13
N THR A 122 -8.00 16.79 0.27
CA THR A 122 -8.00 15.88 1.41
C THR A 122 -7.98 14.45 0.90
N PRO A 123 -6.85 13.72 0.98
CA PRO A 123 -6.77 12.34 0.53
C PRO A 123 -7.70 11.41 1.31
N PHE A 124 -8.40 10.54 0.59
CA PHE A 124 -9.15 9.40 1.10
C PHE A 124 -8.59 8.12 0.50
N VAL A 125 -8.49 7.08 1.33
CA VAL A 125 -8.20 5.72 0.86
C VAL A 125 -9.51 5.07 0.47
N HIS A 126 -9.61 4.60 -0.77
CA HIS A 126 -10.76 3.88 -1.29
C HIS A 126 -10.39 2.40 -1.42
N SER A 127 -11.07 1.56 -0.65
CA SER A 127 -10.81 0.13 -0.62
C SER A 127 -12.09 -0.66 -0.72
N SER A 128 -12.20 -1.47 -1.76
CA SER A 128 -13.13 -2.58 -1.82
C SER A 128 -12.78 -3.58 -0.73
N GLY A 129 -13.80 -4.08 -0.04
CA GLY A 129 -13.62 -5.15 0.92
C GLY A 129 -13.00 -6.39 0.29
N TYR A 130 -12.47 -7.28 1.14
CA TYR A 130 -11.83 -8.52 0.69
C TYR A 130 -12.69 -9.32 -0.30
N GLU A 131 -14.00 -9.47 -0.02
CA GLU A 131 -14.92 -10.22 -0.87
C GLU A 131 -15.10 -9.57 -2.25
N GLU A 132 -15.15 -8.24 -2.32
CA GLU A 132 -15.26 -7.50 -3.58
C GLU A 132 -13.93 -7.52 -4.34
N THR A 133 -12.81 -7.45 -3.62
CA THR A 133 -11.46 -7.48 -4.20
C THR A 133 -11.19 -8.81 -4.89
N ARG A 134 -11.53 -9.95 -4.28
CA ARG A 134 -11.32 -11.27 -4.89
C ARG A 134 -12.13 -11.52 -6.18
N LYS A 135 -13.17 -10.73 -6.44
CA LYS A 135 -13.90 -10.80 -7.73
C LYS A 135 -13.06 -10.26 -8.89
N VAL A 136 -12.06 -9.42 -8.60
CA VAL A 136 -11.21 -8.75 -9.60
C VAL A 136 -9.78 -9.25 -9.55
N VAL A 137 -9.21 -9.37 -8.35
CA VAL A 137 -7.83 -9.83 -8.13
C VAL A 137 -7.88 -11.24 -7.54
N GLN A 138 -7.80 -12.24 -8.42
CA GLN A 138 -8.07 -13.64 -8.08
C GLN A 138 -6.97 -14.30 -7.24
N ASP A 139 -5.75 -13.76 -7.27
CA ASP A 139 -4.59 -14.35 -6.59
C ASP A 139 -4.54 -14.04 -5.08
N ILE A 140 -5.40 -13.14 -4.58
CA ILE A 140 -5.45 -12.81 -3.15
C ILE A 140 -6.18 -13.92 -2.41
N SER A 141 -5.45 -14.62 -1.54
CA SER A 141 -6.00 -15.79 -0.85
C SER A 141 -6.45 -15.51 0.59
N SER A 142 -6.01 -14.42 1.21
CA SER A 142 -6.23 -14.13 2.63
C SER A 142 -6.52 -12.66 2.95
N THR A 143 -7.11 -12.41 4.12
CA THR A 143 -7.33 -11.04 4.64
C THR A 143 -6.00 -10.32 4.83
N GLU A 144 -4.96 -11.05 5.21
CA GLU A 144 -3.62 -10.50 5.41
C GLU A 144 -2.95 -10.07 4.10
N GLU A 145 -3.18 -10.75 2.98
CA GLU A 145 -2.76 -10.25 1.67
C GLU A 145 -3.59 -9.05 1.22
N TRP A 146 -4.91 -9.06 1.44
CA TRP A 146 -5.74 -7.89 1.12
C TRP A 146 -5.35 -6.65 1.92
N VAL A 147 -5.02 -6.80 3.21
CA VAL A 147 -4.67 -5.65 4.05
C VAL A 147 -3.39 -4.97 3.57
N THR A 148 -2.44 -5.69 2.98
CA THR A 148 -1.21 -5.06 2.48
C THR A 148 -1.47 -4.20 1.26
N MET A 149 -2.44 -4.56 0.41
CA MET A 149 -2.94 -3.68 -0.65
C MET A 149 -3.62 -2.44 -0.07
N VAL A 150 -4.42 -2.58 0.99
CA VAL A 150 -5.03 -1.42 1.64
C VAL A 150 -3.95 -0.50 2.24
N ILE A 151 -2.91 -1.07 2.85
CA ILE A 151 -1.78 -0.30 3.38
C ILE A 151 -0.97 0.38 2.27
N HIS A 152 -0.81 -0.27 1.11
CA HIS A 152 -0.18 0.34 -0.07
C HIS A 152 -0.89 1.66 -0.41
N GLU A 153 -2.21 1.60 -0.56
CA GLU A 153 -3.02 2.80 -0.82
C GLU A 153 -2.96 3.79 0.34
N TYR A 154 -3.05 3.31 1.58
CA TYR A 154 -2.90 4.16 2.75
C TYR A 154 -1.57 4.92 2.78
N PHE A 155 -0.51 4.29 2.26
CA PHE A 155 0.80 4.91 2.14
C PHE A 155 0.83 6.06 1.12
N HIS A 156 0.09 5.96 0.02
CA HIS A 156 -0.16 7.12 -0.84
C HIS A 156 -0.89 8.23 -0.11
N GLY A 157 -1.87 7.90 0.74
CA GLY A 157 -2.51 8.88 1.61
C GLY A 157 -1.50 9.60 2.51
N PHE A 158 -0.61 8.85 3.15
CA PHE A 158 0.49 9.40 3.93
C PHE A 158 1.40 10.32 3.09
N GLN A 159 1.79 9.91 1.88
CA GLN A 159 2.57 10.73 0.95
C GLN A 159 1.86 12.06 0.64
N TYR A 160 0.58 12.01 0.28
CA TYR A 160 -0.22 13.18 -0.09
C TYR A 160 -0.51 14.13 1.09
N LYS A 161 -0.35 13.65 2.34
CA LYS A 161 -0.41 14.49 3.54
C LYS A 161 0.84 15.35 3.76
N HIS A 162 1.85 15.26 2.90
CA HIS A 162 3.01 16.15 2.91
C HIS A 162 2.84 17.24 1.84
N ASP A 163 2.63 18.49 2.27
CA ASP A 163 2.26 19.59 1.37
C ASP A 163 3.30 19.87 0.28
N GLU A 164 4.60 19.76 0.60
CA GLU A 164 5.69 19.95 -0.37
C GLU A 164 5.66 18.86 -1.45
N TYR A 165 5.51 17.60 -1.04
CA TYR A 165 5.40 16.47 -1.95
C TYR A 165 4.14 16.56 -2.80
N LEU A 166 2.99 16.88 -2.20
CA LEU A 166 1.72 17.05 -2.90
C LEU A 166 1.80 18.14 -3.97
N ARG A 167 2.47 19.26 -3.69
CA ARG A 167 2.70 20.34 -4.67
C ARG A 167 3.58 19.88 -5.83
N SER A 168 4.67 19.19 -5.55
CA SER A 168 5.56 18.63 -6.58
C SER A 168 4.85 17.61 -7.46
N LEU A 169 4.09 16.71 -6.84
CA LEU A 169 3.22 15.76 -7.52
C LEU A 169 2.22 16.49 -8.45
N ALA A 170 1.54 17.52 -7.93
CA ALA A 170 0.57 18.31 -8.68
C ALA A 170 1.15 18.96 -9.95
N GLN A 171 2.41 19.41 -9.88
CA GLN A 171 3.12 19.99 -11.02
C GLN A 171 3.55 18.93 -12.04
N ASN A 172 3.95 17.75 -11.56
CA ASN A 172 4.56 16.73 -12.40
C ASN A 172 3.55 15.77 -13.04
N ILE A 173 2.55 15.24 -12.34
CA ILE A 173 1.75 14.11 -12.88
C ILE A 173 0.40 14.48 -13.49
N PHE A 174 -0.11 15.69 -13.28
CA PHE A 174 -1.42 16.08 -13.88
C PHE A 174 -1.36 16.21 -15.41
N SER A 175 -0.17 16.33 -15.99
CA SER A 175 0.01 16.55 -17.44
C SER A 175 0.19 15.27 -18.25
N VAL A 176 0.56 14.14 -17.63
CA VAL A 176 0.83 12.88 -18.34
C VAL A 176 0.21 11.71 -17.58
N PRO A 177 -0.69 10.94 -18.22
CA PRO A 177 -1.23 9.73 -17.62
C PRO A 177 -0.14 8.71 -17.29
N GLN A 178 -0.29 8.04 -16.16
CA GLN A 178 0.56 6.92 -15.71
C GLN A 178 0.77 5.85 -16.80
N ASP A 179 -0.25 5.64 -17.63
CA ASP A 179 -0.27 4.72 -18.76
C ASP A 179 0.79 5.06 -19.83
N SER A 180 1.19 6.32 -19.96
CA SER A 180 2.16 6.72 -21.00
C SER A 180 3.54 6.08 -20.79
N LEU A 181 4.03 6.01 -19.55
CA LEU A 181 5.31 5.34 -19.26
C LEU A 181 5.21 3.82 -19.43
N ARG A 182 4.07 3.24 -19.03
CA ARG A 182 3.77 1.81 -19.24
C ARG A 182 3.84 1.47 -20.72
N ASP A 183 3.20 2.28 -21.56
CA ASP A 183 3.07 2.01 -22.97
C ASP A 183 4.39 2.23 -23.71
N ILE A 184 5.20 3.22 -23.30
CA ILE A 184 6.57 3.37 -23.82
C ILE A 184 7.38 2.10 -23.55
N TYR A 185 7.36 1.59 -22.31
CA TYR A 185 8.09 0.38 -21.95
C TYR A 185 7.61 -0.86 -22.69
N ARG A 186 6.29 -1.05 -22.85
CA ARG A 186 5.73 -2.24 -23.53
C ARG A 186 5.96 -2.22 -25.04
N ASN A 187 5.87 -1.04 -25.66
CA ASN A 187 5.84 -0.92 -27.13
C ASN A 187 7.20 -0.59 -27.76
N ASN A 188 8.26 -0.39 -26.96
CA ASN A 188 9.59 -0.06 -27.46
C ASN A 188 10.65 -0.99 -26.86
N GLU A 189 11.07 -2.00 -27.63
CA GLU A 189 12.08 -2.99 -27.22
C GLU A 189 13.40 -2.33 -26.75
N TRP A 190 13.89 -1.34 -27.50
CA TRP A 190 15.10 -0.58 -27.13
C TRP A 190 15.00 0.13 -25.77
N PHE A 191 13.80 0.58 -25.39
CA PHE A 191 13.57 1.23 -24.10
C PHE A 191 13.51 0.19 -23.00
N LYS A 192 12.76 -0.89 -23.23
CA LYS A 192 12.63 -2.03 -22.33
C LYS A 192 13.99 -2.62 -21.97
N GLU A 193 14.80 -2.97 -22.96
CA GLU A 193 16.15 -3.53 -22.74
C GLU A 193 17.01 -2.63 -21.84
N LYS A 194 16.92 -1.31 -22.02
CA LYS A 194 17.69 -0.35 -21.21
C LYS A 194 17.16 -0.24 -19.79
N VAL A 195 15.84 -0.23 -19.59
CA VAL A 195 15.23 -0.27 -18.25
C VAL A 195 15.58 -1.56 -17.53
N ASP A 196 15.52 -2.70 -18.21
CA ASP A 196 15.88 -4.00 -17.65
C ASP A 196 17.36 -3.99 -17.23
N ARG A 197 18.25 -3.48 -18.09
CA ARG A 197 19.68 -3.36 -17.77
C ARG A 197 19.97 -2.40 -16.62
N GLU A 198 19.23 -1.31 -16.52
CA GLU A 198 19.28 -0.41 -15.35
C GLU A 198 18.89 -1.16 -14.07
N ASN A 199 17.83 -1.94 -14.12
CA ASN A 199 17.35 -2.71 -12.97
C ASN A 199 18.32 -3.83 -12.57
N GLU A 200 18.94 -4.51 -13.52
CA GLU A 200 20.00 -5.50 -13.26
C GLU A 200 21.14 -4.90 -12.44
N LEU A 201 21.54 -3.65 -12.71
CA LEU A 201 22.58 -2.96 -11.94
C LEU A 201 22.13 -2.67 -10.50
N LEU A 202 20.86 -2.32 -10.28
CA LEU A 202 20.30 -2.14 -8.94
C LEU A 202 20.29 -3.47 -8.17
N LEU A 203 19.88 -4.57 -8.81
CA LEU A 203 19.87 -5.91 -8.21
C LEU A 203 21.29 -6.38 -7.87
N LEU A 204 22.24 -6.21 -8.79
CA LEU A 204 23.65 -6.51 -8.53
C LEU A 204 24.20 -5.67 -7.36
N ALA A 205 23.80 -4.40 -7.25
CA ALA A 205 24.20 -3.55 -6.12
C ALA A 205 23.62 -4.03 -4.78
N LEU A 206 22.39 -4.56 -4.79
CA LEU A 206 21.75 -5.16 -3.62
C LEU A 206 22.43 -6.46 -3.15
N GLU A 207 22.96 -7.25 -4.08
CA GLU A 207 23.70 -8.49 -3.80
C GLU A 207 25.19 -8.26 -3.46
N THR A 208 25.72 -7.08 -3.76
CA THR A 208 27.13 -6.74 -3.57
C THR A 208 27.39 -6.22 -2.15
N GLU A 209 28.46 -6.72 -1.51
CA GLU A 209 28.90 -6.25 -0.18
C GLU A 209 29.99 -5.16 -0.24
N SER A 210 30.77 -5.11 -1.32
CA SER A 210 31.85 -4.13 -1.46
C SER A 210 31.31 -2.75 -1.80
N ARG A 211 31.50 -1.77 -0.91
CA ARG A 211 31.05 -0.39 -1.12
C ARG A 211 31.56 0.21 -2.44
N THR A 212 32.85 0.07 -2.75
CA THR A 212 33.43 0.56 -4.00
C THR A 212 32.78 -0.04 -5.24
N LYS A 213 32.40 -1.32 -5.20
CA LYS A 213 31.67 -1.97 -6.30
C LYS A 213 30.24 -1.45 -6.39
N ILE A 214 29.55 -1.27 -5.25
CA ILE A 214 28.21 -0.67 -5.21
C ILE A 214 28.24 0.73 -5.84
N ASP A 215 29.20 1.57 -5.46
CA ASP A 215 29.33 2.94 -5.99
C ASP A 215 29.55 2.93 -7.52
N SER A 216 30.36 1.98 -8.02
CA SER A 216 30.56 1.79 -9.46
C SER A 216 29.29 1.32 -10.18
N LEU A 217 28.50 0.43 -9.57
CA LEU A 217 27.23 -0.04 -10.11
C LEU A 217 26.19 1.09 -10.16
N ILE A 218 26.06 1.86 -9.08
CA ILE A 218 25.19 3.05 -9.02
C ILE A 218 25.58 4.07 -10.08
N SER A 219 26.87 4.38 -10.20
CA SER A 219 27.39 5.32 -11.22
C SER A 219 27.05 4.85 -12.64
N THR A 220 27.16 3.55 -12.90
CA THR A 220 26.82 2.95 -14.20
C THR A 220 25.31 3.02 -14.46
N PHE A 221 24.50 2.70 -13.46
CA PHE A 221 23.04 2.80 -13.50
C PHE A 221 22.58 4.21 -13.86
N LEU A 222 23.06 5.23 -13.14
CA LEU A 222 22.72 6.63 -13.38
C LEU A 222 23.14 7.10 -14.78
N LYS A 223 24.29 6.63 -15.27
CA LYS A 223 24.77 6.93 -16.63
C LYS A 223 23.86 6.31 -17.70
N LEU A 224 23.49 5.04 -17.58
CA LEU A 224 22.60 4.36 -18.52
C LEU A 224 21.21 5.01 -18.53
N ARG A 225 20.68 5.34 -17.36
CA ARG A 225 19.41 6.05 -17.21
C ARG A 225 19.40 7.40 -17.91
N LYS A 226 20.44 8.21 -17.71
CA LYS A 226 20.58 9.49 -18.40
C LYS A 226 20.64 9.32 -19.92
N GLN A 227 21.33 8.29 -20.40
CA GLN A 227 21.40 7.97 -21.83
C GLN A 227 20.02 7.55 -22.39
N ARG A 228 19.33 6.63 -21.71
CA ARG A 228 17.98 6.19 -22.10
C ARG A 228 17.01 7.37 -22.15
N ARG A 229 16.94 8.21 -21.10
CA ARG A 229 16.05 9.38 -21.09
C ARG A 229 16.35 10.38 -22.19
N LYS A 230 17.64 10.64 -22.48
CA LYS A 230 18.04 11.48 -23.62
C LYS A 230 17.56 10.88 -24.95
N GLU A 231 17.71 9.58 -25.12
CA GLU A 231 17.25 8.87 -26.30
C GLU A 231 15.72 8.86 -26.43
N THR A 232 14.98 8.70 -25.32
CA THR A 232 13.51 8.85 -25.28
C THR A 232 13.08 10.22 -25.77
N LYS A 233 13.71 11.29 -25.27
CA LYS A 233 13.42 12.65 -25.73
C LYS A 233 13.70 12.85 -27.22
N GLN A 234 14.79 12.27 -27.73
CA GLN A 234 15.17 12.37 -29.13
C GLN A 234 14.27 11.56 -30.06
N ARG A 235 13.91 10.33 -29.68
CA ARG A 235 13.12 9.42 -30.52
C ARG A 235 11.62 9.69 -30.46
N LEU A 236 11.11 10.05 -29.28
CA LEU A 236 9.68 10.20 -29.01
C LEU A 236 9.24 11.65 -28.82
N GLY A 237 10.16 12.60 -28.79
CA GLY A 237 9.85 14.01 -28.50
C GLY A 237 9.34 14.25 -27.08
N PHE A 238 9.51 13.27 -26.18
CA PHE A 238 8.89 13.26 -24.86
C PHE A 238 9.93 13.14 -23.75
N ASP A 239 9.94 14.10 -22.84
CA ASP A 239 10.85 14.14 -21.69
C ASP A 239 10.21 13.44 -20.49
N ILE A 240 10.71 12.27 -20.14
CA ILE A 240 10.13 11.41 -19.12
C ILE A 240 10.71 11.62 -17.72
N GLU A 241 11.72 12.47 -17.56
CA GLU A 241 12.55 12.49 -16.34
C GLU A 241 11.75 12.78 -15.06
N SER A 242 10.96 13.85 -15.05
CA SER A 242 10.17 14.25 -13.88
C SER A 242 9.09 13.23 -13.54
N TYR A 243 8.40 12.71 -14.56
CA TYR A 243 7.35 11.70 -14.41
C TYR A 243 7.91 10.40 -13.84
N GLU A 244 9.00 9.89 -14.41
CA GLU A 244 9.62 8.64 -13.97
C GLU A 244 10.11 8.75 -12.53
N LYS A 245 10.81 9.84 -12.17
CA LYS A 245 11.25 10.08 -10.78
C LYS A 245 10.07 10.12 -9.80
N THR A 246 8.98 10.76 -10.19
CA THR A 246 7.79 10.91 -9.35
C THR A 246 7.12 9.56 -9.12
N TYR A 247 6.83 8.81 -10.20
CA TYR A 247 6.21 7.49 -10.10
C TYR A 247 7.10 6.46 -9.40
N GLU A 248 8.40 6.42 -9.69
CA GLU A 248 9.34 5.53 -8.99
C GLU A 248 9.35 5.83 -7.48
N THR A 249 9.33 7.10 -7.09
CA THR A 249 9.29 7.52 -5.69
C THR A 249 7.97 7.15 -5.03
N MET A 250 6.84 7.47 -5.66
CA MET A 250 5.49 7.23 -5.14
C MET A 250 5.23 5.73 -4.96
N GLU A 251 5.37 4.97 -6.04
CA GLU A 251 4.99 3.57 -6.13
C GLU A 251 6.04 2.64 -5.51
N GLY A 252 7.32 2.97 -5.73
CA GLY A 252 8.42 2.19 -5.19
C GLY A 252 8.45 2.17 -3.67
N THR A 253 8.12 3.29 -3.02
CA THR A 253 8.08 3.38 -1.55
C THR A 253 6.82 2.74 -0.96
N ALA A 254 5.65 2.84 -1.63
CA ALA A 254 4.45 2.12 -1.23
C ALA A 254 4.67 0.60 -1.30
N ARG A 255 5.22 0.11 -2.42
CA ARG A 255 5.62 -1.30 -2.59
C ARG A 255 6.69 -1.74 -1.59
N TYR A 256 7.61 -0.84 -1.22
CA TYR A 256 8.59 -1.10 -0.18
C TYR A 256 7.94 -1.35 1.18
N VAL A 257 6.97 -0.53 1.57
CA VAL A 257 6.23 -0.71 2.83
C VAL A 257 5.41 -2.00 2.81
N GLU A 258 4.74 -2.28 1.69
CA GLU A 258 3.99 -3.52 1.46
C GLU A 258 4.88 -4.76 1.65
N GLN A 259 6.04 -4.78 1.00
CA GLN A 259 6.99 -5.90 1.11
C GLN A 259 7.55 -6.06 2.53
N LYS A 260 7.82 -4.94 3.21
CA LYS A 260 8.29 -4.97 4.60
C LYS A 260 7.23 -5.46 5.58
N LEU A 261 5.94 -5.30 5.27
CA LEU A 261 4.88 -5.95 6.03
C LEU A 261 4.90 -7.48 5.85
N TYR A 262 5.14 -7.98 4.64
CA TYR A 262 5.28 -9.43 4.41
C TYR A 262 6.37 -10.03 5.29
N GLU A 263 7.55 -9.39 5.34
CA GLU A 263 8.65 -9.79 6.23
C GLU A 263 8.34 -9.72 7.73
N ARG A 264 7.33 -8.93 8.15
CA ARG A 264 6.98 -8.76 9.58
C ARG A 264 5.80 -9.63 9.98
N PHE A 265 4.92 -10.00 9.05
CA PHE A 265 3.82 -10.92 9.29
C PHE A 265 4.30 -12.33 9.61
N SER A 266 5.44 -12.75 9.06
CA SER A 266 6.11 -13.99 9.43
C SER A 266 6.35 -14.12 10.95
N ASP A 267 6.60 -13.02 11.65
CA ASP A 267 6.93 -13.00 13.09
C ASP A 267 5.78 -12.51 13.99
N LYS A 268 4.66 -12.07 13.40
CA LYS A 268 3.56 -11.43 14.14
C LYS A 268 2.66 -12.47 14.83
N LEU A 269 2.17 -12.12 16.02
CA LEU A 269 1.13 -12.90 16.70
C LEU A 269 -0.23 -12.68 16.02
N PRO A 270 -1.02 -13.74 15.79
CA PRO A 270 -2.34 -13.63 15.17
C PRO A 270 -3.29 -12.69 15.92
N ASP A 271 -4.10 -11.94 15.17
CA ASP A 271 -5.12 -11.05 15.73
C ASP A 271 -6.34 -11.86 16.20
N SER A 272 -6.65 -11.78 17.50
CA SER A 272 -7.71 -12.59 18.10
C SER A 272 -9.11 -12.21 17.63
N LYS A 273 -9.35 -10.94 17.27
CA LYS A 273 -10.65 -10.50 16.72
C LYS A 273 -10.83 -11.03 15.30
N LEU A 274 -9.79 -11.01 14.48
CA LEU A 274 -9.87 -11.58 13.14
C LEU A 274 -10.04 -13.10 13.16
N ILE A 275 -9.35 -13.82 14.06
CA ILE A 275 -9.56 -15.27 14.25
C ILE A 275 -11.04 -15.60 14.52
N SER A 276 -11.73 -14.78 15.32
CA SER A 276 -13.14 -15.04 15.63
C SER A 276 -14.11 -14.61 14.51
N SER A 277 -13.78 -13.51 13.83
CA SER A 277 -14.72 -12.80 12.95
C SER A 277 -14.52 -13.00 11.45
N ASP A 278 -13.36 -13.47 11.03
CA ASP A 278 -12.98 -13.51 9.63
C ASP A 278 -12.37 -14.84 9.23
N THR A 279 -13.18 -15.68 8.57
CA THR A 279 -12.72 -16.98 8.08
C THR A 279 -11.63 -16.90 7.01
N SER A 280 -11.44 -15.73 6.40
CA SER A 280 -10.38 -15.50 5.40
C SER A 280 -9.08 -15.01 6.02
N TYR A 281 -9.07 -14.79 7.34
CA TYR A 281 -7.85 -14.53 8.08
C TYR A 281 -7.18 -15.86 8.46
N HIS A 282 -5.96 -16.07 7.99
CA HIS A 282 -5.26 -17.36 8.11
C HIS A 282 -4.10 -17.32 9.11
N SER A 283 -4.09 -16.35 10.02
CA SER A 283 -3.08 -16.22 11.08
C SER A 283 -1.66 -16.18 10.55
N TYR A 284 -1.46 -15.46 9.44
CA TYR A 284 -0.19 -15.25 8.74
C TYR A 284 0.46 -16.51 8.13
N SER A 285 -0.30 -17.60 7.94
CA SER A 285 0.26 -18.86 7.41
C SER A 285 1.03 -18.66 6.10
N TYR A 286 0.50 -17.87 5.16
CA TYR A 286 1.14 -17.54 3.89
C TYR A 286 2.51 -16.87 4.08
N PHE A 287 2.68 -16.04 5.10
CA PHE A 287 3.90 -15.26 5.30
C PHE A 287 5.01 -16.00 6.05
N LYS A 288 4.74 -17.19 6.63
CA LYS A 288 5.75 -17.95 7.38
C LYS A 288 6.92 -18.40 6.51
N ASP A 289 6.65 -18.73 5.26
CA ASP A 289 7.65 -19.16 4.27
C ASP A 289 7.88 -18.10 3.18
N TYR A 290 7.61 -16.82 3.52
CA TYR A 290 7.78 -15.71 2.60
C TYR A 290 9.26 -15.55 2.21
N GLU A 291 9.52 -15.59 0.91
CA GLU A 291 10.82 -15.35 0.31
C GLU A 291 10.65 -14.36 -0.83
N LEU A 292 11.39 -13.25 -0.80
CA LEU A 292 11.28 -12.21 -1.81
C LEU A 292 11.54 -12.76 -3.23
N ASP A 293 12.45 -13.72 -3.38
CA ASP A 293 12.82 -14.29 -4.68
C ASP A 293 11.67 -15.06 -5.36
N LYS A 294 10.63 -15.44 -4.61
CA LYS A 294 9.41 -16.05 -5.16
C LYS A 294 8.41 -15.00 -5.69
N GLU A 295 8.60 -13.74 -5.33
CA GLU A 295 7.73 -12.61 -5.68
C GLU A 295 8.38 -11.72 -6.75
N GLU A 296 8.78 -12.32 -7.87
CA GLU A 296 9.49 -11.63 -8.97
C GLU A 296 8.80 -10.34 -9.45
N TRP A 297 7.47 -10.28 -9.38
CA TRP A 297 6.66 -9.12 -9.77
C TRP A 297 6.98 -7.86 -8.93
N LEU A 298 7.53 -8.02 -7.72
CA LEU A 298 7.95 -6.90 -6.87
C LEU A 298 9.18 -6.18 -7.44
N TYR A 299 10.15 -6.91 -7.99
CA TYR A 299 11.50 -6.38 -8.28
C TYR A 299 11.98 -6.56 -9.73
N LEU A 300 11.27 -7.29 -10.58
CA LEU A 300 11.57 -7.42 -12.00
C LEU A 300 10.62 -6.57 -12.86
N PRO A 301 11.11 -5.59 -13.64
CA PRO A 301 10.30 -4.77 -14.53
C PRO A 301 9.45 -5.55 -15.53
N SER A 302 9.91 -6.73 -15.97
CA SER A 302 9.22 -7.59 -16.92
C SER A 302 8.05 -8.37 -16.31
N LYS A 303 8.03 -8.52 -14.98
CA LYS A 303 7.01 -9.23 -14.21
C LYS A 303 6.08 -8.28 -13.45
N SER A 304 6.54 -7.07 -13.18
CA SER A 304 5.71 -6.01 -12.62
C SER A 304 4.68 -5.51 -13.63
N ALA A 305 3.50 -5.09 -13.17
CA ALA A 305 2.47 -4.46 -14.01
C ALA A 305 3.03 -3.27 -14.82
N VAL A 306 3.95 -2.53 -14.20
CA VAL A 306 4.65 -1.34 -14.70
C VAL A 306 6.08 -1.26 -14.14
N TYR A 307 7.04 -0.81 -14.95
CA TYR A 307 8.47 -0.92 -14.63
C TYR A 307 8.94 -0.01 -13.47
N TYR A 308 8.32 1.15 -13.30
CA TYR A 308 8.74 2.14 -12.29
C TYR A 308 8.42 1.68 -10.86
N TYR A 309 7.48 0.73 -10.67
CA TYR A 309 7.31 0.10 -9.37
C TYR A 309 8.55 -0.73 -8.98
N ALA A 310 9.05 -1.56 -9.90
CA ALA A 310 10.18 -2.45 -9.63
C ALA A 310 11.48 -1.68 -9.43
N THR A 311 11.77 -0.73 -10.32
CA THR A 311 12.97 0.12 -10.22
C THR A 311 12.90 1.04 -9.01
N GLY A 312 11.74 1.64 -8.71
CA GLY A 312 11.51 2.39 -7.48
C GLY A 312 11.71 1.55 -6.22
N PHE A 313 11.09 0.38 -6.15
CA PHE A 313 11.21 -0.56 -5.04
C PHE A 313 12.68 -0.96 -4.80
N ASN A 314 13.43 -1.27 -5.85
CA ASN A 314 14.84 -1.63 -5.75
C ASN A 314 15.72 -0.46 -5.30
N MET A 315 15.41 0.78 -5.70
CA MET A 315 16.08 1.97 -5.15
C MET A 315 15.81 2.13 -3.65
N ALA A 316 14.56 1.96 -3.19
CA ALA A 316 14.23 2.02 -1.76
C ALA A 316 15.01 0.96 -0.95
N ARG A 317 15.06 -0.28 -1.45
CA ARG A 317 15.86 -1.36 -0.86
C ARG A 317 17.34 -1.01 -0.79
N LEU A 318 17.89 -0.40 -1.84
CA LEU A 318 19.30 -0.04 -1.91
C LEU A 318 19.64 1.05 -0.90
N LEU A 319 18.80 2.07 -0.79
CA LEU A 319 18.94 3.13 0.21
C LEU A 319 18.92 2.56 1.64
N ASP A 320 18.04 1.60 1.92
CA ASP A 320 17.97 0.92 3.22
C ASP A 320 19.19 0.01 3.46
N LYS A 321 19.66 -0.77 2.47
CA LYS A 321 20.90 -1.58 2.56
C LYS A 321 22.10 -0.70 2.94
N LEU A 322 22.18 0.48 2.35
CA LEU A 322 23.25 1.45 2.58
C LEU A 322 23.04 2.32 3.83
N LYS A 323 21.97 2.08 4.60
CA LYS A 323 21.63 2.80 5.84
C LYS A 323 21.50 4.31 5.65
N VAL A 324 21.02 4.73 4.49
CA VAL A 324 20.79 6.14 4.16
C VAL A 324 19.59 6.65 4.95
N LYS A 325 19.74 7.77 5.65
CA LYS A 325 18.64 8.41 6.39
C LYS A 325 17.81 9.30 5.47
N TYR A 326 16.93 8.71 4.65
CA TYR A 326 16.14 9.46 3.66
C TYR A 326 14.65 9.60 3.99
N LYS A 327 14.06 8.67 4.74
CA LYS A 327 12.59 8.59 4.95
C LYS A 327 11.99 9.85 5.58
N GLU A 328 12.74 10.52 6.47
CA GLU A 328 12.33 11.79 7.09
C GLU A 328 12.37 12.98 6.13
N ARG A 329 13.14 12.88 5.05
CA ARG A 329 13.35 13.96 4.07
C ARG A 329 12.47 13.81 2.84
N LEU A 330 12.33 12.59 2.33
CA LEU A 330 11.79 12.27 1.01
C LEU A 330 10.48 12.97 0.66
N PHE A 331 9.53 13.04 1.60
CA PHE A 331 8.24 13.70 1.37
C PHE A 331 8.15 15.10 1.97
N ASN A 332 9.08 15.49 2.85
CA ASN A 332 9.15 16.84 3.40
C ASN A 332 9.91 17.81 2.48
N GLU A 333 10.76 17.30 1.58
CA GLU A 333 11.50 18.07 0.57
C GLU A 333 10.85 17.81 -0.81
N GLY A 334 9.97 18.69 -1.28
CA GLY A 334 9.01 18.39 -2.35
C GLY A 334 9.60 17.87 -3.67
N GLU A 335 10.77 18.35 -4.09
CA GLU A 335 11.44 17.91 -5.32
C GLU A 335 12.40 16.73 -5.11
N LEU A 336 12.61 16.30 -3.86
CA LEU A 336 13.52 15.20 -3.55
C LEU A 336 12.89 13.88 -4.01
N SER A 337 13.55 13.21 -4.95
CA SER A 337 13.19 11.85 -5.37
C SER A 337 14.21 10.84 -4.84
N MET A 338 13.84 9.55 -4.86
CA MET A 338 14.79 8.49 -4.51
C MET A 338 16.03 8.53 -5.42
N GLU A 339 15.86 8.84 -6.70
CA GLU A 339 16.99 8.99 -7.63
C GLU A 339 17.93 10.13 -7.22
N GLU A 340 17.40 11.28 -6.78
CA GLU A 340 18.24 12.39 -6.31
C GLU A 340 19.04 12.01 -5.07
N ILE A 341 18.49 11.20 -4.17
CA ILE A 341 19.23 10.67 -3.02
C ILE A 341 20.31 9.68 -3.49
N VAL A 342 19.98 8.78 -4.42
CA VAL A 342 20.94 7.81 -4.98
C VAL A 342 22.13 8.52 -5.66
N LYS A 343 21.92 9.68 -6.29
CA LYS A 343 22.99 10.51 -6.88
C LYS A 343 23.98 11.09 -5.86
N THR A 344 23.62 11.12 -4.57
CA THR A 344 24.46 11.67 -3.50
C THR A 344 25.31 10.63 -2.77
N LEU A 345 25.13 9.35 -3.11
CA LEU A 345 25.87 8.21 -2.55
C LEU A 345 27.27 8.11 -3.15
#